data_AF-A0A9E5TRR0-F1
#
_entry.id   AF-A0A9E5TRR0-F1
#
_cell.length_a   1.000
_cell.length_b   1.000
_cell.length_c   1.000
_cell.angle_alpha   90.00
_cell.angle_beta   90.00
_cell.angle_gamma   90.00
#
_symmetry.space_group_name_H-M   'P 1'
#
loop_
_entity.id
_entity.type
_entity.pdbx_description
1 polymer ?
#
loop_
_entity_poly.entity_id
_entity_poly.type
_entity_poly.pdbx_seq_one_letter_code
_entity_poly.pdbx_strand_id
1 'polypeptide(L)' 'MERWVTRELATYAVETRLEDYPEEVIQKAKTFILDSIGCMFGGCQTSLGRAMLTPIKSMGGNGEATLVGGGCKVPTIQ' A
#
# COMPACT_ATOMS: atom_id res chain seq x y z
N MET A 1 -2.03 2.58 36.80
CA MET A 1 -1.11 2.34 35.67
C MET A 1 -1.44 3.36 34.60
N GLU A 2 -0.44 4.11 34.14
CA GLU A 2 -0.61 5.14 33.11
C GLU A 2 -0.90 4.48 31.76
N ARG A 3 -2.00 4.85 31.10
CA ARG A 3 -2.42 4.31 29.79
C ARG A 3 -1.80 5.17 28.69
N TRP A 4 -0.84 4.61 27.98
CA TRP A 4 -0.20 5.26 26.84
C TRP A 4 -0.96 4.88 25.56
N VAL A 5 -1.66 5.84 24.96
CA VAL A 5 -2.45 5.58 23.73
C VAL A 5 -1.57 5.06 22.59
N THR A 6 -0.35 5.57 22.46
CA THR A 6 0.62 5.08 21.48
C THR A 6 1.03 3.62 21.73
N ARG A 7 1.17 3.23 23.01
CA ARG A 7 1.46 1.85 23.38
C ARG A 7 0.31 0.93 23.03
N GLU A 8 -0.93 1.36 23.26
CA GLU A 8 -2.13 0.58 22.91
C GLU A 8 -2.24 0.34 21.40
N LEU A 9 -2.02 1.38 20.58
CA LEU A 9 -2.01 1.24 19.13
C LEU A 9 -0.87 0.34 18.63
N ALA A 10 0.33 0.47 19.22
CA ALA A 10 1.46 -0.38 18.87
C ALA A 10 1.22 -1.84 19.24
N THR A 11 0.67 -2.10 20.42
CA THR A 11 0.27 -3.46 20.86
C THR A 11 -0.77 -4.03 19.91
N TYR A 12 -1.82 -3.29 19.57
CA TYR A 12 -2.82 -3.72 18.61
C TYR A 12 -2.21 -4.07 17.24
N ALA A 13 -1.35 -3.20 16.69
CA ALA A 13 -0.75 -3.41 15.38
C ALA A 13 0.18 -4.63 15.30
N VAL A 14 0.85 -4.99 16.39
CA VAL A 14 1.81 -6.11 16.43
C VAL A 14 1.14 -7.43 16.79
N GLU A 15 0.15 -7.41 17.68
CA GLU A 15 -0.44 -8.64 18.23
C GLU A 15 -1.66 -9.13 17.44
N THR A 16 -2.32 -8.26 16.66
CA THR A 16 -3.54 -8.62 15.93
C THR A 16 -3.24 -9.55 14.75
N ARG A 17 -4.06 -10.60 14.63
CA ARG A 17 -4.02 -11.59 13.55
C ARG A 17 -5.23 -11.41 12.64
N LEU A 18 -5.15 -11.96 11.42
CA LEU A 18 -6.26 -11.86 10.46
C LEU A 18 -7.53 -12.53 11.01
N GLU A 19 -7.36 -13.66 11.71
CA GLU A 19 -8.45 -14.43 12.32
C GLU A 19 -9.20 -13.70 13.44
N ASP A 20 -8.61 -12.63 14.00
CA ASP A 20 -9.22 -11.84 15.07
C ASP A 20 -10.32 -10.90 14.53
N TYR A 21 -10.35 -10.67 13.21
CA TYR A 21 -11.34 -9.82 12.57
C TYR A 21 -12.62 -10.58 12.21
N PRO A 22 -13.80 -9.95 12.36
CA PRO A 22 -15.04 -10.50 11.81
C PRO A 22 -14.94 -10.74 10.31
N GLU A 23 -15.52 -11.84 9.82
CA GLU A 23 -15.45 -12.22 8.40
C GLU A 23 -15.96 -11.11 7.46
N GLU A 24 -17.01 -10.38 7.87
CA GLU A 24 -17.53 -9.24 7.11
C GLU A 24 -16.50 -8.12 6.90
N VAL A 25 -15.63 -7.88 7.89
CA VAL A 25 -14.55 -6.88 7.81
C VAL A 25 -13.49 -7.37 6.84
N ILE A 26 -13.14 -8.64 6.88
CA ILE A 26 -12.17 -9.26 5.95
C ILE A 26 -12.68 -9.15 4.51
N GLN A 27 -13.94 -9.47 4.26
CA GLN A 27 -14.55 -9.37 2.92
C GLN A 27 -14.60 -7.92 2.43
N LYS A 28 -14.89 -6.97 3.33
CA LYS A 28 -14.87 -5.55 2.97
C LYS A 28 -13.45 -5.07 2.64
N ALA A 29 -12.45 -5.48 3.42
CA ALA A 29 -11.05 -5.15 3.17
C ALA A 29 -10.58 -5.67 1.80
N LYS A 30 -10.94 -6.91 1.43
CA LYS A 30 -10.67 -7.46 0.08
C LYS A 30 -11.28 -6.59 -1.02
N THR A 31 -12.50 -6.10 -0.81
CA THR A 31 -13.18 -5.20 -1.76
C THR A 31 -12.42 -3.89 -1.91
N PHE A 32 -11.92 -3.30 -0.80
CA PHE A 32 -11.14 -2.07 -0.85
C PHE A 32 -9.75 -2.24 -1.47
N ILE A 33 -9.11 -3.39 -1.28
CA ILE A 33 -7.89 -3.74 -1.99
C ILE A 33 -8.14 -3.78 -3.51
N LEU A 34 -9.24 -4.42 -3.93
CA LEU A 34 -9.63 -4.46 -5.35
C LEU A 34 -9.92 -3.06 -5.91
N ASP A 35 -10.64 -2.23 -5.16
CA ASP A 35 -10.92 -0.83 -5.52
C ASP A 35 -9.62 -0.02 -5.69
N SER A 36 -8.66 -0.18 -4.77
CA SER A 36 -7.36 0.47 -4.84
C SER A 36 -6.57 0.05 -6.08
N ILE A 37 -6.61 -1.25 -6.44
CA ILE A 37 -5.99 -1.77 -7.66
C ILE A 37 -6.65 -1.15 -8.91
N GLY A 38 -7.98 -1.05 -8.92
CA GLY A 38 -8.73 -0.38 -9.99
C GLY A 38 -8.34 1.08 -10.15
N CYS A 39 -8.31 1.83 -9.05
CA CYS A 39 -7.87 3.22 -9.02
C CYS A 39 -6.43 3.38 -9.50
N MET A 40 -5.53 2.46 -9.13
CA MET A 40 -4.13 2.46 -9.58
C MET A 40 -4.02 2.28 -11.10
N PHE A 41 -4.77 1.34 -11.70
CA PHE A 41 -4.79 1.15 -13.15
C PHE A 41 -5.44 2.31 -13.90
N GLY A 42 -6.48 2.93 -13.35
CA GLY A 42 -7.06 4.16 -13.92
C GLY A 42 -6.08 5.33 -13.81
N GLY A 43 -5.48 5.50 -12.64
CA GLY A 43 -4.57 6.59 -12.29
C GLY A 43 -3.29 6.60 -13.13
N CYS A 44 -2.68 5.45 -13.41
CA CYS A 44 -1.45 5.37 -14.19
C CYS A 44 -1.64 5.81 -15.66
N GLN A 45 -2.87 5.85 -16.15
CA GLN A 45 -3.24 6.33 -17.49
C GLN A 45 -3.59 7.82 -17.53
N THR A 46 -3.59 8.52 -16.39
CA THR A 46 -3.79 9.98 -16.35
C THR A 46 -2.52 10.74 -16.73
N SER A 47 -2.64 12.02 -17.07
CA SER A 47 -1.47 12.88 -17.33
C SER A 47 -0.56 12.98 -16.11
N LEU A 48 -1.14 13.12 -14.92
CA LEU A 48 -0.41 13.16 -13.65
C LEU A 48 0.30 11.83 -13.38
N GLY A 49 -0.39 10.70 -13.53
CA GLY A 49 0.20 9.37 -13.33
C GLY A 49 1.40 9.14 -14.26
N ARG A 50 1.27 9.52 -15.55
CA ARG A 50 2.39 9.45 -16.50
C ARG A 50 3.56 10.37 -16.11
N ALA A 51 3.27 11.59 -15.64
CA ALA A 51 4.31 12.53 -15.22
C ALA A 51 5.16 12.01 -14.05
N MET A 52 4.56 11.20 -13.17
CA MET A 52 5.25 10.58 -12.03
C MET A 52 6.19 9.43 -12.43
N LEU A 53 6.02 8.82 -13.61
CA LEU A 53 6.85 7.67 -14.01
C LEU A 53 8.33 8.02 -14.13
N THR A 54 8.66 9.18 -14.71
CA THR A 54 10.05 9.61 -14.93
C THR A 54 10.84 9.77 -13.64
N PRO A 55 10.40 10.58 -12.65
CA PRO A 55 11.15 10.72 -11.40
C PRO A 55 11.25 9.41 -10.63
N ILE A 56 10.20 8.58 -10.60
CA ILE A 56 10.23 7.29 -9.88
C ILE A 56 11.20 6.31 -10.55
N LYS A 57 11.23 6.25 -11.89
CA LYS A 57 12.20 5.44 -12.64
C LYS A 57 13.65 5.87 -12.44
N SER A 58 13.87 7.14 -12.08
CA SER A 58 15.22 7.68 -11.83
C SER A 58 15.73 7.39 -10.41
N MET A 59 14.90 6.81 -9.54
CA MET A 59 15.32 6.42 -8.20
C MET A 59 16.41 5.34 -8.27
N GLY A 60 17.54 5.59 -7.62
CA GLY A 60 18.60 4.60 -7.45
C GLY A 60 18.25 3.57 -6.38
N GLY A 61 18.83 2.38 -6.49
CA GLY A 61 18.57 1.25 -5.59
C GLY A 61 18.21 -0.03 -6.36
N ASN A 62 17.74 -1.04 -5.65
CA ASN A 62 17.39 -2.33 -6.24
C ASN A 62 15.94 -2.35 -6.75
N GLY A 63 15.67 -3.09 -7.83
CA GLY A 63 14.31 -3.26 -8.38
C GLY A 63 13.44 -4.20 -7.52
N GLU A 64 12.93 -3.70 -6.41
CA GLU A 64 12.18 -4.48 -5.40
C GLU A 64 10.69 -4.60 -5.73
N ALA A 65 10.05 -3.52 -6.15
CA ALA A 65 8.61 -3.46 -6.40
C ALA A 65 8.28 -3.07 -7.85
N THR A 66 7.13 -3.52 -8.37
CA THR A 66 6.69 -3.21 -9.73
C THR A 66 6.08 -1.80 -9.80
N LEU A 67 6.54 -0.98 -10.74
CA LEU A 67 5.92 0.32 -11.04
C LEU A 67 4.78 0.13 -12.05
N VAL A 68 3.54 0.22 -11.58
CA VAL A 68 2.35 0.06 -12.44
C VAL A 68 2.28 1.17 -13.50
N GLY A 69 2.08 0.77 -14.76
CA GLY A 69 2.18 1.66 -15.93
C GLY A 69 3.63 2.01 -16.34
N GLY A 70 4.63 1.62 -15.55
CA GLY A 70 6.03 1.92 -15.80
C GLY A 70 6.80 0.86 -16.59
N GLY A 71 6.32 -0.40 -16.59
CA GLY A 71 6.97 -1.51 -17.30
C GLY A 71 8.33 -1.93 -16.71
N CYS A 72 8.64 -1.51 -15.49
CA CYS A 72 9.89 -1.80 -14.80
C CYS A 72 9.66 -2.02 -13.30
N LYS A 73 10.69 -2.49 -12.60
CA LYS A 73 10.74 -2.50 -11.14
C LYS A 73 11.55 -1.31 -10.63
N VAL A 74 11.20 -0.82 -9.45
CA VAL A 74 11.83 0.32 -8.77
C VAL A 74 12.10 -0.03 -7.29
N PRO A 75 12.96 0.72 -6.61
CA PRO A 75 13.21 0.55 -5.18
C PRO A 75 11.97 0.80 -4.33
N THR A 76 11.85 0.09 -3.20
CA THR A 76 10.89 0.45 -2.17
C THR A 76 11.43 1.61 -1.32
N ILE A 77 10.54 2.44 -0.79
CA ILE A 77 10.86 3.40 0.26
C ILE A 77 10.48 2.74 1.58
N GLN A 78 11.46 2.57 2.48
CA GLN A 78 11.24 2.07 3.84
C GLN A 78 11.37 3.23 4.83
#